data_AF-A0A1W9MS98-F1
#
_entry.id   AF-A0A1W9MS98-F1
#
_cell.length_a   1.000
_cell.length_b   1.000
_cell.length_c   1.000
_cell.angle_alpha   90.00
_cell.angle_beta   90.00
_cell.angle_gamma   90.00
#
_symmetry.space_group_name_H-M   'P 1'
#
loop_
_entity.id
_entity.type
_entity.pdbx_description
1 polymer ?
#
loop_
_entity_poly.entity_id
_entity_poly.type
_entity_poly.pdbx_seq_one_letter_code
_entity_poly.pdbx_strand_id
1 'polypeptide(L)'
;MDKCIACGECAKKCPSKVPDEYNQGLSKRKAIYVPYPQAVPLKYAIDAANCNYFKKGKCRNCEKVCPTKAIRLDDKEEIIRLNVGSVIVTAGFKPFDSSKLLNYQYGKYPNVVTSVEFERLLSAGGPSGGHITRPSDHGEPTKIAWLQCVGSRDLNKCDNPYCSSVCCMYAIKEAMIAKEHIGKGFEPVIFFMDMRTFGKDFEKYY
;
A
#
# COMPACT_ATOMS: atom_id res chain seq x y z
N MET A 1 25.87 -3.04 4.68
CA MET A 1 24.51 -3.02 5.29
C MET A 1 24.55 -2.94 6.83
N ASP A 2 25.67 -3.33 7.45
CA ASP A 2 25.78 -3.60 8.88
C ASP A 2 25.76 -2.36 9.77
N LYS A 3 26.27 -1.23 9.26
CA LYS A 3 26.35 0.03 10.03
C LYS A 3 25.00 0.73 10.24
N CYS A 4 23.97 0.41 9.44
CA CYS A 4 22.69 1.11 9.53
C CYS A 4 21.92 0.66 10.77
N ILE A 5 21.63 1.58 11.69
CA ILE A 5 20.86 1.31 12.93
C ILE A 5 19.38 1.70 12.81
N ALA A 6 18.92 2.05 11.60
CA ALA A 6 17.54 2.43 11.31
C ALA A 6 16.93 3.53 12.22
N CYS A 7 17.74 4.49 12.69
CA CYS A 7 17.27 5.56 13.57
C CYS A 7 16.41 6.65 12.88
N GLY A 8 16.43 6.72 11.54
CA GLY A 8 15.59 7.62 10.74
C GLY A 8 16.02 9.08 10.63
N GLU A 9 17.13 9.48 11.24
CA GLU A 9 17.68 10.85 11.13
C GLU A 9 17.93 11.28 9.67
N CYS A 10 18.38 10.36 8.83
CA CYS A 10 18.62 10.61 7.42
C CYS A 10 17.34 10.95 6.64
N ALA A 11 16.21 10.29 6.96
CA ALA A 11 14.92 10.55 6.32
C ALA A 11 14.34 11.90 6.75
N LYS A 12 14.46 12.25 8.04
CA LYS A 12 14.00 13.56 8.57
C LYS A 12 14.62 14.74 7.81
N LYS A 13 15.89 14.62 7.39
CA LYS A 13 16.64 15.67 6.67
C LYS A 13 16.55 15.58 5.14
N CYS A 14 15.87 14.57 4.61
CA CYS A 14 15.70 14.42 3.16
C CYS A 14 14.65 15.43 2.63
N PRO A 15 15.01 16.28 1.65
CA PRO A 15 14.08 17.27 1.09
C PRO A 15 13.08 16.65 0.09
N SER A 16 13.40 15.50 -0.52
CA SER A 16 12.53 14.85 -1.51
C SER A 16 11.19 14.45 -0.88
N LYS A 17 10.11 14.60 -1.64
CA LYS A 17 8.77 14.08 -1.32
C LYS A 17 8.33 13.19 -2.47
N VAL A 18 8.09 11.92 -2.19
CA VAL A 18 7.76 10.88 -3.18
C VAL A 18 6.45 10.24 -2.75
N PRO A 19 5.50 9.96 -3.66
CA PRO A 19 4.33 9.14 -3.31
C PRO A 19 4.78 7.84 -2.66
N ASP A 20 4.17 7.47 -1.54
CA ASP A 20 4.51 6.25 -0.81
C ASP A 20 3.77 5.05 -1.42
N GLU A 21 4.48 4.18 -2.11
CA GLU A 21 3.92 3.02 -2.80
C GLU A 21 3.32 2.00 -1.81
N TYR A 22 3.91 1.86 -0.63
CA TYR A 22 3.37 0.97 0.41
C TYR A 22 2.00 1.48 0.89
N ASN A 23 1.86 2.80 1.03
CA ASN A 23 0.62 3.47 1.38
C ASN A 23 -0.27 3.83 0.15
N GLN A 24 -0.08 3.18 -1.00
CA GLN A 24 -0.88 3.38 -2.22
C GLN A 24 -0.94 4.85 -2.68
N GLY A 25 0.10 5.64 -2.41
CA GLY A 25 0.15 7.06 -2.79
C GLY A 25 -0.67 8.00 -1.90
N LEU A 26 -1.37 7.48 -0.88
CA LEU A 26 -2.17 8.27 0.08
C LEU A 26 -1.31 9.15 1.00
N SER A 27 -0.02 8.88 1.08
CA SER A 27 0.96 9.74 1.77
C SER A 27 2.23 9.90 0.97
N LYS A 28 3.14 10.72 1.50
CA LYS A 28 4.43 11.00 0.89
C LYS A 28 5.54 10.46 1.77
N ARG A 29 6.40 9.62 1.21
CA ARG A 29 7.68 9.22 1.78
C ARG A 29 8.81 10.13 1.30
N LYS A 30 10.00 9.84 1.80
CA LYS A 30 11.26 10.49 1.41
C LYS A 30 11.99 9.62 0.38
N ALA A 31 13.00 10.19 -0.29
CA ALA A 31 13.84 9.41 -1.20
C ALA A 31 14.74 8.41 -0.44
N ILE A 32 15.15 8.72 0.80
CA ILE A 32 15.74 7.74 1.71
C ILE A 32 14.67 7.29 2.70
N TYR A 33 14.34 6.01 2.71
CA TYR A 33 13.13 5.48 3.36
C TYR A 33 13.31 4.05 3.84
N VAL A 34 12.40 3.62 4.71
CA VAL A 34 12.13 2.21 5.01
C VAL A 34 10.73 1.92 4.42
N PRO A 35 10.51 0.77 3.76
CA PRO A 35 9.21 0.48 3.13
C PRO A 35 8.02 0.54 4.09
N TYR A 36 8.18 0.01 5.30
CA TYR A 36 7.18 0.07 6.38
C TYR A 36 7.88 -0.08 7.75
N PRO A 37 7.25 0.33 8.87
CA PRO A 37 7.95 0.42 10.16
C PRO A 37 8.54 -0.91 10.69
N GLN A 38 7.93 -2.04 10.32
CA GLN A 38 8.36 -3.39 10.73
C GLN A 38 9.14 -4.13 9.63
N ALA A 39 9.72 -3.42 8.65
CA ALA A 39 10.41 -4.06 7.53
C ALA A 39 11.56 -4.97 7.99
N VAL A 40 11.73 -6.09 7.29
CA VAL A 40 12.83 -7.04 7.53
C VAL A 40 13.63 -7.22 6.23
N PRO A 41 14.95 -6.93 6.23
CA PRO A 41 15.70 -6.31 7.32
C PRO A 41 15.29 -4.84 7.56
N LEU A 42 15.29 -4.40 8.81
CA LEU A 42 14.96 -3.01 9.16
C LEU A 42 16.13 -2.10 8.79
N LYS A 43 16.20 -1.69 7.53
CA LYS A 43 17.28 -0.89 6.96
C LYS A 43 16.72 0.14 5.99
N TYR A 44 17.36 1.31 5.93
CA TYR A 44 17.00 2.35 4.98
C TYR A 44 17.56 2.04 3.60
N ALA A 45 16.76 2.29 2.57
CA ALA A 45 17.15 2.27 1.16
C ALA A 45 17.07 3.69 0.57
N ILE A 46 17.82 3.94 -0.50
CA ILE A 46 17.76 5.19 -1.26
C ILE A 46 17.14 4.90 -2.62
N ASP A 47 16.01 5.54 -2.89
CA ASP A 47 15.38 5.58 -4.20
C ASP A 47 16.18 6.52 -5.12
N ALA A 48 17.01 5.92 -5.98
CA ALA A 48 17.85 6.66 -6.92
C ALA A 48 17.03 7.52 -7.89
N ALA A 49 15.87 7.02 -8.32
CA ALA A 49 14.99 7.70 -9.26
C ALA A 49 14.31 8.93 -8.68
N ASN A 50 14.33 9.15 -7.36
CA ASN A 50 13.76 10.34 -6.69
C ASN A 50 14.75 11.10 -5.78
N CYS A 51 15.99 10.65 -5.70
CA CYS A 51 17.03 11.29 -4.91
C CYS A 51 17.65 12.49 -5.63
N ASN A 52 17.71 13.64 -4.97
CA ASN A 52 18.33 14.85 -5.51
C ASN A 52 19.85 14.73 -5.75
N TYR A 53 20.53 13.81 -5.06
CA TYR A 53 21.94 13.53 -5.34
C TYR A 53 22.10 12.91 -6.73
N PHE A 54 21.39 11.83 -7.02
CA PHE A 54 21.49 11.14 -8.30
C PHE A 54 20.90 11.95 -9.46
N LYS A 55 19.91 12.82 -9.20
CA LYS A 55 19.36 13.74 -10.22
C LYS A 55 20.20 14.98 -10.50
N LYS A 56 20.82 15.58 -9.48
CA LYS A 56 21.42 16.94 -9.57
C LYS A 56 22.87 17.02 -9.07
N GLY A 57 23.43 15.94 -8.52
CA GLY A 57 24.82 15.82 -8.07
C GLY A 57 25.18 16.49 -6.73
N LYS A 58 24.31 17.30 -6.13
CA LYS A 58 24.71 18.20 -5.01
C LYS A 58 24.23 17.79 -3.60
N CYS A 59 23.12 17.06 -3.48
CA CYS A 59 22.51 16.81 -2.17
C CYS A 59 23.27 15.73 -1.38
N ARG A 60 23.75 16.03 -0.17
CA ARG A 60 24.42 15.06 0.73
C ARG A 60 23.91 15.13 2.18
N ASN A 61 22.69 15.63 2.38
CA ASN A 61 22.17 15.90 3.73
C ASN A 61 22.03 14.62 4.56
N CYS A 62 21.54 13.54 3.95
CA CYS A 62 21.36 12.25 4.63
C CYS A 62 22.71 11.67 5.12
N GLU A 63 23.75 11.75 4.29
CA GLU A 63 25.12 11.31 4.62
C GLU A 63 25.69 12.09 5.81
N LYS A 64 25.56 13.43 5.79
CA LYS A 64 26.09 14.32 6.85
C LYS A 64 25.49 14.06 8.24
N VAL A 65 24.21 13.65 8.32
CA VAL A 65 23.51 13.47 9.59
C VAL A 65 23.48 12.02 10.08
N CYS A 66 24.03 11.08 9.31
CA CYS A 66 24.03 9.67 9.70
C CYS A 66 25.11 9.43 10.79
N PRO A 67 24.73 9.10 12.04
CA PRO A 67 25.68 8.98 13.14
C PRO A 67 26.68 7.83 12.94
N THR A 68 26.26 6.76 12.27
CA THR A 68 27.08 5.57 12.02
C THR A 68 27.80 5.60 10.68
N LYS A 69 27.67 6.69 9.91
CA LYS A 69 28.25 6.83 8.56
C LYS A 69 27.94 5.62 7.65
N ALA A 70 26.68 5.16 7.70
CA ALA A 70 26.23 3.97 6.99
C ALA A 70 25.88 4.22 5.51
N ILE A 71 25.68 5.48 5.12
CA ILE A 71 25.23 5.85 3.76
C ILE A 71 26.43 5.89 2.82
N ARG A 72 26.32 5.17 1.69
CA ARG A 72 27.29 5.15 0.60
C ARG A 72 26.55 5.49 -0.69
N LEU A 73 26.87 6.64 -1.29
CA LEU A 73 26.22 7.12 -2.51
C LEU A 73 26.91 6.62 -3.79
N ASP A 74 28.03 5.92 -3.64
CA ASP A 74 28.86 5.31 -4.66
C ASP A 74 28.69 3.80 -4.76
N ASP A 75 27.76 3.22 -3.97
CA ASP A 75 27.37 1.81 -4.07
C ASP A 75 26.90 1.48 -5.49
N LYS A 76 27.35 0.34 -6.01
CA LYS A 76 27.04 -0.14 -7.37
C LYS A 76 26.27 -1.45 -7.30
N GLU A 77 25.51 -1.71 -8.35
CA GLU A 77 24.88 -3.00 -8.57
C GLU A 77 25.95 -4.10 -8.67
N GLU A 78 25.70 -5.23 -8.00
CA GLU A 78 26.56 -6.41 -8.01
C GLU A 78 25.77 -7.59 -8.61
N ILE A 79 26.36 -8.24 -9.60
CA ILE A 79 25.79 -9.46 -10.18
C ILE A 79 26.31 -10.66 -9.41
N ILE A 80 25.43 -11.31 -8.64
CA ILE A 80 25.75 -12.51 -7.87
C ILE A 80 25.39 -13.75 -8.70
N ARG A 81 26.35 -14.65 -8.92
CA ARG A 81 26.12 -15.94 -9.57
C ARG A 81 25.94 -17.02 -8.52
N LEU A 82 24.79 -17.70 -8.55
CA LEU A 82 24.45 -18.78 -7.64
C LEU A 82 24.29 -20.08 -8.44
N ASN A 83 24.93 -21.16 -7.99
CA ASN A 83 24.69 -22.49 -8.51
C ASN A 83 23.67 -23.19 -7.61
N VAL A 84 22.48 -23.46 -8.12
CA VAL A 84 21.35 -24.02 -7.36
C VAL A 84 20.76 -25.22 -8.08
N GLY A 85 20.26 -26.21 -7.32
CA GLY A 85 19.60 -27.39 -7.89
C GLY A 85 18.14 -27.15 -8.31
N SER A 86 17.48 -26.15 -7.75
CA SER A 86 16.06 -25.86 -7.99
C SER A 86 15.71 -24.40 -7.73
N VAL A 87 14.65 -23.91 -8.36
CA VAL A 87 14.10 -22.57 -8.17
C VAL A 87 12.62 -22.66 -7.81
N ILE A 88 12.18 -21.90 -6.80
CA ILE A 88 10.77 -21.77 -6.40
C ILE A 88 10.33 -20.34 -6.73
N VAL A 89 9.23 -20.18 -7.46
CA VAL A 89 8.71 -18.86 -7.89
C VAL A 89 7.52 -18.45 -7.01
N THR A 90 7.68 -17.38 -6.24
CA THR A 90 6.65 -16.86 -5.32
C THR A 90 6.45 -15.34 -5.47
N ALA A 91 6.36 -14.84 -6.71
CA ALA A 91 6.25 -13.41 -7.01
C ALA A 91 4.91 -12.76 -6.58
N GLY A 92 3.91 -13.55 -6.20
CA GLY A 92 2.61 -13.07 -5.73
C GLY A 92 1.73 -12.52 -6.86
N PHE A 93 0.94 -11.50 -6.56
CA PHE A 93 -0.01 -10.86 -7.48
C PHE A 93 -0.02 -9.34 -7.30
N LYS A 94 -0.71 -8.62 -8.19
CA LYS A 94 -0.97 -7.19 -8.09
C LYS A 94 -2.48 -6.92 -8.08
N PRO A 95 -2.95 -5.86 -7.38
CA PRO A 95 -4.33 -5.42 -7.47
C PRO A 95 -4.70 -5.04 -8.91
N PHE A 96 -5.98 -5.20 -9.25
CA PHE A 96 -6.51 -4.72 -10.52
C PHE A 96 -6.48 -3.19 -10.56
N ASP A 97 -6.12 -2.63 -11.72
CA ASP A 97 -6.13 -1.18 -11.94
C ASP A 97 -7.55 -0.72 -12.31
N SER A 98 -8.29 -0.25 -11.31
CA SER A 98 -9.68 0.21 -11.44
C SER A 98 -9.84 1.47 -12.30
N SER A 99 -8.76 2.18 -12.67
CA SER A 99 -8.86 3.36 -13.53
C SER A 99 -9.34 3.01 -14.95
N LYS A 100 -9.20 1.73 -15.33
CA LYS A 100 -9.69 1.18 -16.59
C LYS A 100 -11.21 1.08 -16.66
N LEU A 101 -11.91 1.12 -15.52
CA LEU A 101 -13.36 0.97 -15.43
C LEU A 101 -14.03 2.35 -15.25
N LEU A 102 -14.39 2.97 -16.39
CA LEU A 102 -14.95 4.32 -16.43
C LEU A 102 -16.26 4.48 -15.63
N ASN A 103 -17.02 3.40 -15.41
CA ASN A 103 -18.27 3.43 -14.67
C ASN A 103 -18.09 3.69 -13.17
N TYR A 104 -16.91 3.42 -12.60
CA TYR A 104 -16.62 3.67 -11.18
C TYR A 104 -15.87 4.97 -10.92
N GLN A 105 -15.29 5.59 -11.97
CA GLN A 105 -14.65 6.91 -11.89
C GLN A 105 -13.52 6.97 -10.82
N TYR A 106 -12.84 5.84 -10.59
CA TYR A 106 -11.62 5.78 -9.78
C TYR A 106 -10.54 6.70 -10.38
N GLY A 107 -9.83 7.44 -9.51
CA GLY A 107 -8.87 8.47 -9.91
C GLY A 107 -9.48 9.84 -10.22
N LYS A 108 -10.79 9.91 -10.50
CA LYS A 108 -11.51 11.20 -10.67
C LYS A 108 -12.12 11.69 -9.37
N TYR A 109 -12.79 10.80 -8.63
CA TYR A 109 -13.41 11.15 -7.35
C TYR A 109 -12.50 10.73 -6.19
N PRO A 110 -12.04 11.67 -5.33
CA PRO A 110 -11.12 11.35 -4.24
C PRO A 110 -11.66 10.32 -3.25
N ASN A 111 -12.98 10.25 -3.07
CA ASN A 111 -13.64 9.33 -2.14
C ASN A 111 -13.95 7.96 -2.76
N VAL A 112 -13.59 7.73 -4.02
CA VAL A 112 -13.60 6.40 -4.63
C VAL A 112 -12.20 5.82 -4.48
N VAL A 113 -12.08 4.85 -3.57
CA VAL A 113 -10.82 4.16 -3.27
C VAL A 113 -10.96 2.66 -3.52
N THR A 114 -9.84 2.01 -3.81
CA THR A 114 -9.70 0.56 -3.87
C THR A 114 -9.68 -0.05 -2.46
N SER A 115 -9.93 -1.35 -2.36
CA SER A 115 -9.82 -2.07 -1.08
C SER A 115 -8.40 -1.99 -0.50
N VAL A 116 -7.36 -2.04 -1.33
CA VAL A 116 -5.98 -1.95 -0.82
C VAL A 116 -5.67 -0.55 -0.29
N GLU A 117 -6.16 0.53 -0.92
CA GLU A 117 -6.07 1.87 -0.35
C GLU A 117 -6.85 1.98 0.97
N PHE A 118 -8.04 1.38 1.03
CA PHE A 118 -8.85 1.35 2.25
C PHE A 118 -8.15 0.59 3.38
N GLU A 119 -7.50 -0.54 3.11
CA GLU A 119 -6.65 -1.25 4.07
C GLU A 119 -5.52 -0.36 4.61
N ARG A 120 -4.93 0.49 3.75
CA ARG A 120 -3.93 1.45 4.22
C ARG A 120 -4.54 2.48 5.16
N LEU A 121 -5.72 3.02 4.84
CA LEU A 121 -6.45 3.95 5.73
C LEU A 121 -6.83 3.30 7.06
N LEU A 122 -7.22 2.03 7.04
CA LEU A 122 -7.60 1.26 8.22
C LEU A 122 -6.41 0.87 9.10
N SER A 123 -5.21 0.78 8.51
CA SER A 123 -4.01 0.34 9.21
C SER A 123 -3.53 1.36 10.24
N ALA A 124 -3.27 0.91 11.48
CA ALA A 124 -2.62 1.73 12.52
C ALA A 124 -1.25 2.28 12.09
N GLY A 125 -0.49 1.53 11.26
CA GLY A 125 0.76 1.98 10.65
C GLY A 125 0.58 2.69 9.30
N GLY A 126 -0.66 2.99 8.94
CA GLY A 126 -1.07 3.67 7.71
C GLY A 126 -1.01 5.19 7.80
N PRO A 127 -1.36 5.88 6.70
CA PRO A 127 -1.26 7.33 6.60
C PRO A 127 -2.22 8.09 7.53
N SER A 128 -3.32 7.46 7.96
CA SER A 128 -4.31 8.05 8.86
C SER A 128 -4.27 7.45 10.28
N GLY A 129 -3.26 6.64 10.61
CA GLY A 129 -3.10 6.06 11.94
C GLY A 129 -4.24 5.13 12.36
N GLY A 130 -4.99 4.57 11.41
CA GLY A 130 -6.17 3.72 11.66
C GLY A 130 -7.48 4.49 11.77
N HIS A 131 -7.47 5.81 11.64
CA HIS A 131 -8.71 6.60 11.56
C HIS A 131 -9.21 6.66 10.12
N ILE A 132 -10.45 6.25 9.90
CA ILE A 132 -11.04 6.21 8.57
C ILE A 132 -11.55 7.61 8.24
N THR A 133 -10.88 8.29 7.31
CA THR A 133 -11.25 9.64 6.86
C THR A 133 -11.43 9.66 5.35
N ARG A 134 -12.41 10.42 4.86
CA ARG A 134 -12.58 10.66 3.43
C ARG A 134 -11.37 11.38 2.84
N PRO A 135 -10.76 10.91 1.74
CA PRO A 135 -9.61 11.58 1.14
C PRO A 135 -9.89 13.01 0.64
N SER A 136 -11.14 13.37 0.33
CA SER A 136 -11.49 14.70 -0.17
C SER A 136 -11.39 15.81 0.87
N ASP A 137 -11.85 15.55 2.09
CA ASP A 137 -12.10 16.58 3.12
C ASP A 137 -11.62 16.16 4.52
N HIS A 138 -11.02 14.97 4.65
CA HIS A 138 -10.58 14.38 5.91
C HIS A 138 -11.69 14.21 6.97
N GLY A 139 -12.95 14.32 6.59
CA GLY A 139 -14.08 14.06 7.48
C GLY A 139 -14.33 12.57 7.64
N GLU A 140 -14.84 12.18 8.81
CA GLU A 140 -15.23 10.81 9.10
C GLU A 140 -16.48 10.42 8.27
N PRO A 141 -16.47 9.29 7.55
CA PRO A 141 -17.62 8.85 6.75
C PRO A 141 -18.70 8.22 7.61
N THR A 142 -19.97 8.56 7.35
CA THR A 142 -21.13 7.93 8.00
C THR A 142 -21.67 6.74 7.21
N LYS A 143 -21.42 6.69 5.89
CA LYS A 143 -21.83 5.59 5.00
C LYS A 143 -20.70 5.24 4.04
N ILE A 144 -20.46 3.94 3.85
CA ILE A 144 -19.50 3.43 2.85
C ILE A 144 -20.15 2.29 2.08
N ALA A 145 -19.92 2.30 0.76
CA ALA A 145 -20.35 1.25 -0.14
C ALA A 145 -19.13 0.48 -0.67
N TRP A 146 -19.12 -0.84 -0.48
CA TRP A 146 -18.16 -1.76 -1.11
C TRP A 146 -18.78 -2.35 -2.37
N LEU A 147 -18.07 -2.27 -3.48
CA LEU A 147 -18.50 -2.83 -4.76
C LEU A 147 -17.69 -4.10 -5.05
N GLN A 148 -18.35 -5.25 -5.07
CA GLN A 148 -17.68 -6.51 -5.33
C GLN A 148 -17.40 -6.73 -6.81
N CYS A 149 -16.47 -7.65 -7.07
CA CYS A 149 -16.09 -8.11 -8.42
C CYS A 149 -15.53 -7.01 -9.33
N VAL A 150 -15.05 -5.89 -8.80
CA VAL A 150 -14.36 -4.86 -9.60
C VAL A 150 -13.10 -5.47 -10.21
N GLY A 151 -13.08 -5.62 -11.54
CA GLY A 151 -11.98 -6.23 -12.29
C GLY A 151 -11.95 -7.76 -12.28
N SER A 152 -13.04 -8.43 -11.88
CA SER A 152 -13.16 -9.89 -11.85
C SER A 152 -14.56 -10.32 -12.26
N ARG A 153 -14.70 -11.51 -12.83
CA ARG A 153 -15.97 -12.01 -13.40
C ARG A 153 -16.56 -11.00 -14.40
N ASP A 154 -15.69 -10.33 -15.16
CA ASP A 154 -16.05 -9.30 -16.13
C ASP A 154 -15.30 -9.55 -17.44
N LEU A 155 -15.97 -10.24 -18.37
CA LEU A 155 -15.48 -10.44 -19.73
C LEU A 155 -15.57 -9.19 -20.59
N ASN A 156 -16.53 -8.29 -20.29
CA ASN A 156 -16.92 -7.22 -21.19
C ASN A 156 -16.03 -5.98 -21.06
N LYS A 157 -15.53 -5.68 -19.86
CA LYS A 157 -14.74 -4.46 -19.61
C LYS A 157 -13.26 -4.71 -19.41
N CYS A 158 -12.87 -5.90 -18.95
CA CYS A 158 -11.46 -6.20 -18.69
C CYS A 158 -11.01 -7.62 -19.03
N ASP A 159 -11.86 -8.42 -19.67
CA ASP A 159 -11.58 -9.80 -20.09
C ASP A 159 -11.06 -10.71 -18.95
N ASN A 160 -11.56 -10.48 -17.73
CA ASN A 160 -11.21 -11.26 -16.55
C ASN A 160 -12.41 -12.15 -16.14
N PRO A 161 -12.59 -13.34 -16.73
CA PRO A 161 -13.72 -14.22 -16.41
C PRO A 161 -13.65 -14.87 -15.02
N TYR A 162 -12.46 -14.86 -14.41
CA TYR A 162 -12.21 -15.55 -13.15
C TYR A 162 -12.71 -14.77 -11.93
N CYS A 163 -12.87 -15.48 -10.81
CA CYS A 163 -13.11 -14.90 -9.50
C CYS A 163 -11.80 -14.68 -8.75
N SER A 164 -11.58 -13.48 -8.20
CA SER A 164 -10.39 -13.17 -7.37
C SER A 164 -10.38 -13.86 -5.99
N SER A 165 -11.42 -14.65 -5.67
CA SER A 165 -11.52 -15.57 -4.52
C SER A 165 -11.51 -14.95 -3.11
N VAL A 166 -10.86 -13.81 -2.89
CA VAL A 166 -10.66 -13.21 -1.57
C VAL A 166 -11.48 -11.93 -1.34
N CYS A 167 -12.04 -11.34 -2.39
CA CYS A 167 -12.69 -10.03 -2.34
C CYS A 167 -13.94 -9.96 -1.46
N CYS A 168 -14.77 -10.99 -1.49
CA CYS A 168 -15.91 -11.10 -0.60
C CYS A 168 -15.47 -11.03 0.87
N MET A 169 -14.45 -11.81 1.23
CA MET A 169 -14.01 -11.90 2.62
C MET A 169 -13.28 -10.66 3.11
N TYR A 170 -12.39 -10.07 2.31
CA TYR A 170 -11.74 -8.83 2.76
C TYR A 170 -12.75 -7.70 2.88
N ALA A 171 -13.81 -7.67 2.08
CA ALA A 171 -14.82 -6.61 2.17
C ALA A 171 -15.72 -6.75 3.40
N ILE A 172 -16.12 -7.98 3.76
CA ILE A 172 -16.80 -8.25 5.03
C ILE A 172 -15.91 -7.79 6.19
N LYS A 173 -14.62 -8.18 6.16
CA LYS A 173 -13.64 -7.78 7.17
C LYS A 173 -13.50 -6.25 7.26
N GLU A 174 -13.25 -5.58 6.14
CA GLU A 174 -13.14 -4.12 6.06
C GLU A 174 -14.39 -3.43 6.62
N ALA A 175 -15.59 -3.89 6.25
CA ALA A 175 -16.84 -3.33 6.72
C ALA A 175 -17.02 -3.49 8.24
N MET A 176 -16.68 -4.66 8.80
CA MET A 176 -16.77 -4.90 10.23
C MET A 176 -15.76 -4.08 11.02
N ILE A 177 -14.48 -4.08 10.61
CA ILE A 177 -13.45 -3.30 11.30
C ILE A 177 -13.75 -1.80 11.19
N ALA A 178 -14.26 -1.33 10.04
CA ALA A 178 -14.70 0.06 9.90
C ALA A 178 -15.83 0.43 10.87
N LYS A 179 -16.80 -0.47 11.04
CA LYS A 179 -17.88 -0.29 12.01
C LYS A 179 -17.36 -0.25 13.46
N GLU A 180 -16.35 -1.05 13.79
CA GLU A 180 -15.69 -1.01 15.11
C GLU A 180 -14.95 0.31 15.36
N HIS A 181 -14.28 0.86 14.33
CA HIS A 181 -13.46 2.07 14.46
C HIS A 181 -14.27 3.37 14.41
N ILE A 182 -15.24 3.48 13.51
CA ILE A 182 -16.10 4.67 13.36
C ILE A 182 -17.19 4.69 14.44
N GLY A 183 -17.75 3.52 14.76
CA GLY A 183 -18.71 3.37 15.85
C GLY A 183 -20.17 3.60 15.45
N LYS A 184 -20.96 4.12 16.40
CA LYS A 184 -22.43 4.14 16.31
C LYS A 184 -22.90 5.13 15.23
N GLY A 185 -23.76 4.65 14.33
CA GLY A 185 -24.31 5.44 13.21
C GLY A 185 -23.62 5.21 11.87
N PHE A 186 -22.55 4.41 11.84
CA PHE A 186 -21.93 3.97 10.60
C PHE A 186 -22.78 2.91 9.88
N GLU A 187 -23.05 3.14 8.59
CA GLU A 187 -23.82 2.23 7.73
C GLU A 187 -22.93 1.64 6.62
N PRO A 188 -22.42 0.41 6.79
CA PRO A 188 -21.74 -0.29 5.71
C PRO A 188 -22.74 -0.97 4.76
N VAL A 189 -22.50 -0.85 3.45
CA VAL A 189 -23.29 -1.57 2.42
C VAL A 189 -22.34 -2.29 1.47
N ILE A 190 -22.56 -3.59 1.26
CA ILE A 190 -21.79 -4.39 0.30
C ILE A 190 -22.68 -4.74 -0.88
N PHE A 191 -22.33 -4.27 -2.08
CA PHE A 191 -22.98 -4.62 -3.34
C PHE A 191 -22.27 -5.81 -3.97
N PHE A 192 -22.97 -6.94 -4.12
CA PHE A 192 -22.40 -8.18 -4.62
C PHE A 192 -23.33 -8.92 -5.57
N MET A 193 -22.75 -9.82 -6.38
CA MET A 193 -23.53 -10.81 -7.16
C MET A 193 -23.76 -12.06 -6.32
N ASP A 194 -22.67 -12.67 -5.85
CA ASP A 194 -22.67 -13.79 -4.92
C ASP A 194 -21.67 -13.51 -3.80
N MET A 195 -22.02 -13.84 -2.56
CA MET A 195 -21.07 -13.82 -1.45
C MET A 195 -20.33 -15.15 -1.41
N ARG A 196 -19.00 -15.13 -1.61
CA ARG A 196 -18.17 -16.35 -1.71
C ARG A 196 -17.32 -16.53 -0.45
N THR A 197 -17.91 -17.21 0.53
CA THR A 197 -17.44 -17.46 1.90
C THR A 197 -17.04 -18.95 2.09
N PHE A 198 -16.31 -19.51 1.13
CA PHE A 198 -16.08 -20.96 1.03
C PHE A 198 -14.95 -21.53 1.92
N GLY A 199 -14.27 -20.68 2.69
CA GLY A 199 -13.22 -21.11 3.63
C GLY A 199 -13.78 -21.68 4.93
N LYS A 200 -12.93 -22.35 5.72
CA LYS A 200 -13.32 -22.81 7.06
C LYS A 200 -13.78 -21.61 7.90
N ASP A 201 -14.98 -21.72 8.46
CA ASP A 201 -15.64 -20.69 9.28
C ASP A 201 -15.93 -19.35 8.58
N PHE A 202 -15.76 -19.25 7.25
CA PHE A 202 -16.03 -18.01 6.52
C PHE A 202 -17.52 -17.69 6.46
N GLU A 203 -18.38 -18.69 6.31
CA GLU A 203 -19.83 -18.50 6.36
C GLU A 203 -20.32 -18.06 7.74
N LYS A 204 -19.63 -18.47 8.81
CA LYS A 204 -19.94 -18.02 10.18
C LYS A 204 -19.49 -16.57 10.42
N TYR A 205 -18.48 -16.11 9.68
CA TYR A 205 -17.96 -14.75 9.75
C TYR A 205 -18.83 -13.74 8.99
N TYR A 206 -19.53 -14.21 7.95
CA TYR A 206 -20.57 -13.46 7.22
C TYR A 206 -21.86 -13.35 8.05
#